data_AF-A0A3M1HXT2-F1
#
_entry.id   AF-A0A3M1HXT2-F1
#
_cell.length_a   1.000
_cell.length_b   1.000
_cell.length_c   1.000
_cell.angle_alpha   90.00
_cell.angle_beta   90.00
_cell.angle_gamma   90.00
#
_symmetry.space_group_name_H-M   'P 1'
#
loop_
_entity.id
_entity.type
_entity.pdbx_description
1 polymer ?
#
loop_
_entity_poly.entity_id
_entity_poly.type
_entity_poly.pdbx_seq_one_letter_code
_entity_poly.pdbx_strand_id
1 'polypeptide(L)'
;MIGYFPAPYPDELFYSLCARYGDRMGYTTRAALLRDLFGVVVMSTPVLLARRLRQFIANLPAGHPYTVEQLIDRHTLLPFFAPFLPRERVERLRRHMADRGHYVKPLDAGIRSQRIRPAKYLMYCPQCVLEDRERFGETYWHRLPQL
;
A
#
# COMPACT_ATOMS: atom_id res chain seq x y z
N MET A 1 18.96 -3.70 -5.12
CA MET A 1 18.79 -4.09 -3.71
C MET A 1 18.78 -2.80 -2.94
N ILE A 2 17.75 -2.59 -2.12
CA ILE A 2 17.48 -1.28 -1.52
C ILE A 2 18.37 -1.10 -0.30
N GLY A 3 19.09 0.02 -0.21
CA GLY A 3 19.97 0.31 0.94
C GLY A 3 19.23 0.88 2.15
N TYR A 4 18.06 1.48 1.93
CA TYR A 4 17.28 2.19 2.95
C TYR A 4 15.80 2.17 2.61
N PHE A 5 14.92 2.01 3.60
CA PHE A 5 13.48 2.14 3.39
C PHE A 5 12.85 2.90 4.57
N PRO A 6 11.97 3.89 4.33
CA PRO A 6 11.39 4.70 5.40
C PRO A 6 10.58 3.84 6.38
N ALA A 7 10.61 4.25 7.65
CA ALA A 7 9.73 3.68 8.66
C ALA A 7 8.27 4.14 8.40
N PRO A 8 7.29 3.24 8.51
CA PRO A 8 5.89 3.60 8.36
C PRO A 8 5.40 4.47 9.51
N TYR A 9 4.55 5.44 9.18
CA TYR A 9 3.83 6.25 10.15
C TYR A 9 2.54 5.58 10.62
N PRO A 10 1.95 6.05 11.74
CA PRO A 10 0.64 5.59 12.19
C PRO A 10 -0.41 5.76 11.09
N ASP A 11 -1.26 4.76 10.89
CA ASP A 11 -2.32 4.76 9.86
C ASP A 11 -1.87 5.03 8.41
N GLU A 12 -0.60 4.82 8.08
CA GLU A 12 -0.09 5.08 6.74
C GLU A 12 -0.44 3.95 5.74
N LEU A 13 -0.86 4.34 4.53
CA LEU A 13 -1.02 3.42 3.40
C LEU A 13 0.32 2.93 2.86
N PHE A 14 0.39 1.67 2.47
CA PHE A 14 1.55 1.11 1.76
C PHE A 14 1.88 1.89 0.48
N TYR A 15 0.85 2.41 -0.21
CA TYR A 15 1.04 3.31 -1.34
C TYR A 15 1.82 4.58 -0.95
N SER A 16 1.45 5.20 0.17
CA SER A 16 2.14 6.38 0.71
C SER A 16 3.58 6.10 1.05
N LEU A 17 3.83 4.96 1.69
CA LEU A 17 5.18 4.54 2.08
C LEU A 17 6.11 4.39 0.87
N CYS A 18 5.60 3.78 -0.21
CA CYS A 18 6.31 3.72 -1.49
C CYS A 18 6.52 5.10 -2.13
N ALA A 19 5.52 5.99 -2.05
CA ALA A 19 5.63 7.35 -2.60
C ALA A 19 6.70 8.17 -1.85
N ARG A 20 6.70 8.13 -0.51
CA ARG A 20 7.73 8.78 0.32
C ARG A 20 9.12 8.24 0.07
N TYR A 21 9.27 6.93 -0.12
CA TYR A 21 10.55 6.36 -0.55
C TYR A 21 10.97 6.93 -1.91
N GLY A 22 10.02 7.03 -2.85
CA GLY A 22 10.23 7.65 -4.16
C GLY A 22 10.76 9.09 -4.07
N ASP A 23 10.11 9.91 -3.26
CA ASP A 23 10.46 11.32 -3.07
C ASP A 23 11.84 11.47 -2.41
N ARG A 24 12.13 10.67 -1.36
CA ARG A 24 13.42 10.69 -0.66
C ARG A 24 14.60 10.25 -1.52
N MET A 25 14.37 9.29 -2.43
CA MET A 25 15.39 8.80 -3.35
C MET A 25 15.48 9.61 -4.65
N GLY A 26 14.58 10.59 -4.85
CA GLY A 26 14.60 11.46 -6.04
C GLY A 26 14.25 10.73 -7.34
N TYR A 27 13.40 9.70 -7.30
CA TYR A 27 12.99 9.00 -8.53
C TYR A 27 12.13 9.89 -9.42
N THR A 28 12.59 10.14 -10.65
CA THR A 28 11.85 10.94 -11.64
C THR A 28 10.70 10.19 -12.30
N THR A 29 10.72 8.86 -12.27
CA THR A 29 9.69 8.03 -12.90
C THR A 29 9.19 6.94 -11.96
N ARG A 30 7.87 6.72 -11.97
CA ARG A 30 7.22 5.63 -11.24
C ARG A 30 7.77 4.26 -11.65
N ALA A 31 8.13 4.08 -12.92
CA ALA A 31 8.68 2.82 -13.40
C ALA A 31 10.04 2.49 -12.77
N ALA A 32 10.91 3.49 -12.59
CA ALA A 32 12.20 3.32 -11.91
C ALA A 32 12.00 2.96 -10.43
N LEU A 33 11.12 3.69 -9.73
CA LEU A 33 10.74 3.40 -8.35
C LEU A 33 10.23 1.96 -8.19
N LEU A 34 9.26 1.54 -9.01
CA LEU A 34 8.67 0.21 -8.92
C LEU A 34 9.68 -0.89 -9.27
N ARG A 35 10.60 -0.62 -10.22
CA ARG A 35 11.68 -1.55 -10.54
C ARG A 35 12.63 -1.74 -9.36
N ASP A 36 12.95 -0.67 -8.62
CA ASP A 36 13.81 -0.78 -7.44
C ASP A 36 13.09 -1.49 -6.29
N LEU A 37 11.84 -1.11 -6.01
CA LEU A 37 11.01 -1.71 -4.96
C LEU A 37 10.72 -3.19 -5.17
N PHE A 38 10.36 -3.60 -6.38
CA PHE A 38 9.88 -4.96 -6.67
C PHE A 38 10.82 -5.79 -7.54
N GLY A 39 11.93 -5.22 -8.02
CA GLY A 39 12.86 -5.87 -8.94
C GLY A 39 12.29 -6.06 -10.36
N VAL A 40 11.09 -5.56 -10.62
CA VAL A 40 10.38 -5.73 -11.90
C VAL A 40 9.63 -4.46 -12.28
N VAL A 41 9.47 -4.21 -13.59
CA VAL A 41 8.59 -3.16 -14.07
C VAL A 41 7.14 -3.59 -13.85
N VAL A 42 6.53 -3.10 -12.77
CA VAL A 42 5.11 -3.33 -12.50
C VAL A 42 4.30 -2.18 -13.09
N MET A 43 3.17 -2.47 -13.75
CA MET A 43 2.30 -1.43 -14.32
C MET A 43 1.71 -0.48 -13.27
N SER A 44 1.37 -0.98 -12.08
CA SER A 44 0.80 -0.19 -10.98
C SER A 44 0.77 -0.98 -9.67
N THR A 45 0.95 -0.27 -8.54
CA THR A 45 0.57 -0.71 -7.19
C THR A 45 -0.84 -0.19 -6.91
N PRO A 46 -1.86 -1.05 -6.82
CA PRO A 46 -3.21 -0.59 -6.51
C PRO A 46 -3.20 0.06 -5.12
N VAL A 47 -3.76 1.26 -5.03
CA VAL A 47 -3.95 1.99 -3.76
C VAL A 47 -4.70 1.12 -2.74
N LEU A 48 -5.74 0.43 -3.22
CA LEU A 48 -6.66 -0.32 -2.36
C LEU A 48 -6.03 -1.62 -1.82
N LEU A 49 -5.26 -2.32 -2.65
CA LEU A 49 -4.75 -3.66 -2.35
C LEU A 49 -3.32 -3.78 -2.87
N ALA A 50 -2.36 -3.71 -1.95
CA ALA A 50 -0.95 -3.91 -2.24
C ALA A 50 -0.73 -5.29 -2.89
N ARG A 51 0.33 -5.42 -3.69
CA ARG A 51 0.64 -6.68 -4.39
C ARG A 51 2.14 -6.92 -4.39
N ARG A 52 2.54 -8.19 -4.51
CA ARG A 52 3.94 -8.63 -4.55
C ARG A 52 4.69 -8.28 -3.26
N LEU A 53 4.01 -8.30 -2.12
CA LEU A 53 4.61 -7.93 -0.84
C LEU A 53 5.79 -8.83 -0.45
N ARG A 54 5.76 -10.12 -0.80
CA ARG A 54 6.92 -11.02 -0.60
C ARG A 54 8.15 -10.56 -1.39
N GLN A 55 7.97 -10.05 -2.60
CA GLN A 55 9.08 -9.56 -3.43
C GLN A 55 9.63 -8.25 -2.91
N PHE A 56 8.73 -7.35 -2.52
CA PHE A 56 9.10 -6.11 -1.88
C PHE A 56 9.97 -6.38 -0.65
N ILE A 57 9.50 -7.26 0.25
CA ILE A 57 10.25 -7.69 1.44
C ILE A 57 11.60 -8.31 1.07
N ALA A 58 11.65 -9.20 0.07
CA ALA A 58 12.90 -9.82 -0.36
C ALA A 58 13.94 -8.82 -0.93
N ASN A 59 13.50 -7.64 -1.38
CA ASN A 59 14.36 -6.59 -1.90
C ASN A 59 14.82 -5.57 -0.85
N LEU A 60 14.23 -5.61 0.34
CA LEU A 60 14.61 -4.74 1.45
C LEU A 60 15.98 -5.13 2.01
N PRO A 61 16.66 -4.20 2.70
CA PRO A 61 17.95 -4.49 3.33
C PRO A 61 17.81 -5.59 4.38
N ALA A 62 18.87 -6.40 4.52
CA ALA A 62 18.92 -7.47 5.52
C ALA A 62 18.67 -6.91 6.94
N GLY A 63 17.86 -7.62 7.73
CA GLY A 63 17.50 -7.21 9.08
C GLY A 63 16.29 -6.26 9.18
N HIS A 64 15.55 -6.02 8.09
CA HIS A 64 14.31 -5.27 8.17
C HIS A 64 13.27 -5.97 9.09
N PRO A 65 12.40 -5.23 9.80
CA PRO A 65 11.41 -5.81 10.72
C PRO A 65 10.10 -6.25 10.04
N TYR A 66 9.91 -5.92 8.76
CA TYR A 66 8.61 -6.10 8.10
C TYR A 66 8.28 -7.54 7.74
N THR A 67 7.02 -7.92 7.96
CA THR A 67 6.41 -9.16 7.47
C THR A 67 5.27 -8.86 6.50
N VAL A 68 4.93 -9.81 5.63
CA VAL A 68 3.85 -9.62 4.66
C VAL A 68 2.52 -9.37 5.38
N GLU A 69 2.27 -10.14 6.43
CA GLU A 69 1.06 -10.10 7.22
C GLU A 69 0.91 -8.74 7.88
N GLN A 70 1.97 -8.20 8.50
CA GLN A 70 1.95 -6.86 9.07
C GLN A 70 1.68 -5.78 8.02
N LEU A 71 2.28 -5.87 6.83
CA LEU A 71 2.02 -4.91 5.75
C LEU A 71 0.55 -4.97 5.30
N ILE A 72 -0.03 -6.17 5.16
CA ILE A 72 -1.44 -6.34 4.82
C ILE A 72 -2.33 -5.74 5.92
N ASP A 73 -2.07 -6.06 7.19
CA ASP A 73 -2.97 -5.71 8.30
C ASP A 73 -2.85 -4.25 8.76
N ARG A 74 -1.68 -3.64 8.60
CA ARG A 74 -1.43 -2.28 9.09
C ARG A 74 -1.31 -1.23 8.00
N HIS A 75 -1.05 -1.63 6.75
CA HIS A 75 -0.76 -0.70 5.67
C HIS A 75 -1.62 -0.92 4.41
N THR A 76 -2.67 -1.75 4.48
CA THR A 76 -3.65 -1.88 3.40
C THR A 76 -5.06 -1.71 3.93
N LEU A 77 -6.03 -1.62 3.00
CA LEU A 77 -7.44 -1.47 3.35
C LEU A 77 -8.16 -2.81 3.53
N LEU A 78 -7.50 -3.96 3.29
CA LEU A 78 -8.12 -5.28 3.44
C LEU A 78 -8.79 -5.49 4.82
N PRO A 79 -8.21 -5.07 5.96
CA PRO A 79 -8.82 -5.25 7.28
C PRO A 79 -10.18 -4.56 7.44
N PHE A 80 -10.43 -3.48 6.72
CA PHE A 80 -11.73 -2.79 6.76
C PHE A 80 -12.81 -3.57 5.99
N PHE A 81 -12.42 -4.29 4.94
CA PHE A 81 -13.34 -5.11 4.14
C PHE A 81 -13.49 -6.53 4.67
N ALA A 82 -12.46 -7.07 5.33
CA ALA A 82 -12.41 -8.46 5.78
C ALA A 82 -13.62 -8.93 6.61
N PRO A 83 -14.18 -8.13 7.56
CA PRO A 83 -15.35 -8.52 8.34
C PRO A 83 -16.62 -8.78 7.50
N PHE A 84 -16.69 -8.19 6.30
CA PHE A 84 -17.85 -8.29 5.40
C PHE A 84 -17.68 -9.37 4.33
N LEU A 85 -16.58 -10.13 4.35
CA LEU A 85 -16.26 -11.13 3.34
C LEU A 85 -16.20 -12.54 3.94
N PRO A 86 -16.57 -13.58 3.19
CA PRO A 86 -16.32 -14.96 3.61
C PRO A 86 -14.84 -15.21 3.89
N ARG A 87 -14.52 -15.97 4.93
CA ARG A 87 -13.14 -16.26 5.35
C ARG A 87 -12.26 -16.75 4.20
N GLU A 88 -12.74 -17.69 3.40
CA GLU A 88 -12.01 -18.24 2.23
C GLU A 88 -11.64 -17.16 1.22
N ARG A 89 -12.51 -16.14 1.07
CA ARG A 89 -12.27 -15.01 0.18
C ARG A 89 -11.18 -14.11 0.76
N VAL A 90 -11.23 -13.81 2.05
CA VAL A 90 -10.17 -13.04 2.74
C VAL A 90 -8.82 -13.75 2.58
N GLU A 91 -8.75 -15.05 2.85
CA GLU A 91 -7.50 -15.82 2.69
C GLU A 91 -6.98 -15.84 1.25
N ARG A 92 -7.89 -15.91 0.26
CA ARG A 92 -7.51 -15.79 -1.15
C ARG A 92 -6.96 -14.40 -1.47
N LEU A 93 -7.57 -13.34 -0.96
CA LEU A 93 -7.08 -11.96 -1.15
C LEU A 93 -5.71 -11.78 -0.52
N ARG A 94 -5.49 -12.24 0.71
CA ARG A 94 -4.18 -12.18 1.40
C ARG A 94 -3.09 -12.87 0.59
N ARG A 95 -3.35 -14.07 0.06
CA ARG A 95 -2.42 -14.79 -0.83
C ARG A 95 -2.12 -14.00 -2.11
N HIS A 96 -3.12 -13.42 -2.74
CA HIS A 96 -2.90 -12.60 -3.94
C HIS A 96 -2.10 -11.32 -3.66
N MET A 97 -2.27 -10.70 -2.49
CA MET A 97 -1.49 -9.53 -2.06
C MET A 97 -0.03 -9.91 -1.74
N ALA A 98 0.18 -11.07 -1.12
CA ALA A 98 1.49 -11.59 -0.78
C ALA A 98 2.34 -11.92 -2.03
N ASP A 99 1.74 -12.64 -2.99
CA ASP A 99 2.46 -13.30 -4.08
C ASP A 99 2.37 -12.56 -5.43
N ARG A 100 2.89 -13.19 -6.50
CA ARG A 100 2.70 -12.77 -7.91
C ARG A 100 1.27 -12.98 -8.41
N GLY A 101 0.30 -13.14 -7.51
CA GLY A 101 -1.07 -13.51 -7.83
C GLY A 101 -1.78 -12.55 -8.77
N HIS A 102 -2.96 -12.97 -9.22
CA HIS A 102 -3.86 -12.18 -10.06
C HIS A 102 -4.06 -10.77 -9.50
N TYR A 103 -4.24 -9.80 -10.41
CA TYR A 103 -4.61 -8.44 -10.03
C TYR A 103 -5.90 -8.50 -9.22
N VAL A 104 -5.80 -8.15 -7.93
CA VAL A 104 -6.97 -8.13 -7.05
C VAL A 104 -7.80 -6.91 -7.41
N LYS A 105 -8.96 -7.15 -8.02
CA LYS A 105 -9.90 -6.09 -8.35
C LYS A 105 -10.65 -5.69 -7.07
N PRO A 106 -11.11 -4.43 -6.95
CA PRO A 106 -12.02 -4.03 -5.88
C PRO A 106 -13.22 -4.97 -5.74
N LEU A 107 -13.70 -5.51 -6.86
CA LEU A 107 -14.78 -6.52 -6.91
C LEU A 107 -14.43 -7.81 -6.16
N ASP A 108 -13.17 -8.25 -6.18
CA ASP A 108 -12.72 -9.46 -5.47
C ASP A 108 -12.79 -9.26 -3.94
N ALA A 109 -12.64 -8.01 -3.48
CA ALA A 109 -12.85 -7.58 -2.10
C ALA A 109 -14.32 -7.20 -1.80
N GLY A 110 -15.26 -7.56 -2.67
CA GLY A 110 -16.69 -7.27 -2.48
C GLY A 110 -17.09 -5.81 -2.69
N ILE A 111 -16.17 -4.94 -3.11
CA ILE A 111 -16.45 -3.53 -3.43
C ILE A 111 -17.22 -3.50 -4.75
N ARG A 112 -18.56 -3.48 -4.66
CA ARG A 112 -19.46 -3.42 -5.81
C ARG A 112 -19.43 -2.02 -6.44
N SER A 113 -18.69 -1.92 -7.54
CA SER A 113 -18.53 -0.76 -8.45
C SER A 113 -19.82 -0.08 -8.95
N GLN A 114 -21.02 -0.60 -8.66
CA GLN A 114 -22.26 -0.13 -9.29
C GLN A 114 -23.03 0.92 -8.47
N ARG A 115 -22.85 0.99 -7.13
CA ARG A 115 -23.58 1.96 -6.29
C ARG A 115 -22.70 3.08 -5.73
N ILE A 116 -21.41 2.83 -5.57
CA ILE A 116 -20.42 3.81 -5.10
C ILE A 116 -19.29 3.81 -6.11
N ARG A 117 -19.10 4.93 -6.82
CA ARG A 117 -17.96 5.07 -7.73
C ARG A 117 -16.71 5.12 -6.86
N PRO A 118 -15.69 4.25 -7.08
CA PRO A 118 -14.45 4.38 -6.35
C PRO A 118 -13.85 5.77 -6.61
N ALA A 119 -13.33 6.41 -5.57
CA ALA A 119 -12.73 7.73 -5.67
C ALA A 119 -11.66 7.71 -6.77
N LYS A 120 -11.77 8.62 -7.74
CA LYS A 120 -10.82 8.74 -8.86
C LYS A 120 -9.44 9.22 -8.38
N TYR A 121 -9.41 9.87 -7.23
CA TYR A 121 -8.24 10.47 -6.61
C TYR A 121 -8.12 9.98 -5.18
N LEU A 122 -6.91 9.98 -4.64
CA LEU A 122 -6.69 9.79 -3.21
C LEU A 122 -7.33 10.94 -2.45
N MET A 123 -8.05 10.59 -1.39
CA MET A 123 -8.70 11.56 -0.51
C MET A 123 -7.73 11.94 0.61
N TYR A 124 -7.78 13.20 1.06
CA TYR A 124 -6.98 13.66 2.20
C TYR A 124 -7.84 14.52 3.12
N CYS A 125 -7.43 14.59 4.38
CA CYS A 125 -7.99 15.50 5.36
C CYS A 125 -7.06 16.70 5.53
N PRO A 126 -7.50 17.95 5.28
CA PRO A 126 -6.66 19.14 5.43
C PRO A 126 -6.08 19.28 6.85
N GLN A 127 -6.87 18.92 7.87
CA GLN A 127 -6.42 18.95 9.27
C GLN A 127 -5.29 17.94 9.52
N CYS A 128 -5.44 16.69 9.04
CA CYS A 128 -4.39 15.68 9.17
C CYS A 128 -3.10 16.11 8.46
N VAL A 129 -3.20 16.81 7.33
CA VAL A 129 -2.01 17.34 6.63
C VAL A 129 -1.25 18.36 7.48
N LEU A 130 -1.96 19.23 8.20
CA LEU A 130 -1.34 20.20 9.12
C LEU A 130 -0.66 19.48 10.28
N GLU A 131 -1.36 18.55 10.91
CA GLU A 131 -0.85 17.77 12.05
C GLU A 131 0.36 16.90 11.66
N ASP A 132 0.33 16.25 10.50
CA ASP A 132 1.45 15.44 10.02
C ASP A 132 2.69 16.30 9.77
N ARG A 133 2.51 17.48 9.16
CA ARG A 133 3.63 18.41 8.90
C ARG A 133 4.23 18.93 10.20
N GLU A 134 3.40 19.25 11.18
CA GLU A 134 3.88 19.70 12.49
C GLU A 134 4.63 18.59 13.23
N ARG A 135 4.14 17.34 13.16
CA ARG A 135 4.69 16.23 13.93
C ARG A 135 5.87 15.51 13.27
N PHE A 136 5.83 15.35 11.95
CA PHE A 136 6.77 14.53 11.18
C PHE A 136 7.57 15.32 10.14
N GLY A 137 7.25 16.60 9.91
CA GLY A 137 7.89 17.45 8.90
C GLY A 137 7.48 17.14 7.46
N GLU A 138 6.62 16.15 7.24
CA GLU A 138 6.10 15.73 5.95
C GLU A 138 4.67 15.18 6.13
N THR A 139 3.91 15.05 5.05
CA THR A 139 2.56 14.44 5.09
C THR A 139 2.54 13.12 4.33
N TYR A 140 1.58 12.27 4.67
CA TYR A 140 1.41 10.96 4.08
C TYR A 140 -0.07 10.67 3.85
N TRP A 141 -0.35 9.67 3.00
CA TRP A 141 -1.72 9.24 2.78
C TRP A 141 -2.16 8.29 3.89
N HIS A 142 -3.11 8.77 4.69
CA HIS A 142 -3.81 8.01 5.70
C HIS A 142 -4.75 6.98 5.07
N ARG A 143 -5.00 5.88 5.79
CA ARG A 143 -5.92 4.81 5.36
C ARG A 143 -7.37 5.25 5.47
N LEU A 144 -7.74 5.87 6.61
CA LEU A 144 -9.13 6.21 6.92
C LEU A 144 -9.82 7.08 5.86
N PRO A 145 -9.20 8.15 5.31
CA PRO A 145 -9.85 8.96 4.29
C PRO A 145 -10.14 8.21 2.98
N GLN A 146 -9.58 7.02 2.74
CA GLN A 146 -9.83 6.25 1.50
C GLN A 146 -11.07 5.36 1.54
N LEU A 147 -11.75 5.30 2.70
CA LEU A 147 -12.95 4.49 2.89
C LEU A 147 -14.22 5.21 2.42
#